data_AF-A0A7I9XQR9-F1
#
_entry.id   AF-A0A7I9XQR9-F1
#
_cell.length_a   1.000
_cell.length_b   1.000
_cell.length_c   1.000
_cell.angle_alpha   90.00
_cell.angle_beta   90.00
_cell.angle_gamma   90.00
#
_symmetry.space_group_name_H-M   'P 1'
#
loop_
_entity.id
_entity.type
_entity.pdbx_description
1 polymer ?
#
loop_
_entity_poly.entity_id
_entity_poly.type
_entity_poly.pdbx_seq_one_letter_code
_entity_poly.pdbx_strand_id
1 'polypeptide(L)'
;MTGQLIVSVSGIGARSRADAEAFCAQLDSRAVPVSLLVAPRLGADYRLDRDPRTVDWLTQRRADGAAIVLHGFDEAATKKRRGEFATLPAHEANLRLLGADRVLEHLGLRTRLFAAPGWTVSPGTVLALPRNGFRLLAGLHTVTDLVLDHTVRARVVGIGAGFLTAPWWCRMVVATSERIARRGGMVRLSVGARQLSNPGAVAAMLDAVDTALGHGCRPARYRWPVAADVADVGSGLSA
;
A
#
# COMPACT_ATOMS: atom_id res chain seq x y z
N MET A 1 9.65 -21.60 9.05
CA MET A 1 9.08 -20.86 7.91
C MET A 1 9.50 -19.41 8.02
N THR A 2 9.85 -18.77 6.92
CA THR A 2 10.38 -17.40 6.92
C THR A 2 9.25 -16.43 6.55
N GLY A 3 8.97 -15.46 7.43
CA GLY A 3 7.94 -14.45 7.17
C GLY A 3 8.29 -13.54 5.98
N GLN A 4 7.36 -12.67 5.60
CA GLN A 4 7.59 -11.65 4.56
C GLN A 4 7.44 -10.25 5.12
N LEU A 5 8.19 -9.30 4.56
CA LEU A 5 8.06 -7.88 4.86
C LEU A 5 7.68 -7.12 3.59
N ILE A 6 6.53 -6.46 3.59
CA ILE A 6 6.10 -5.54 2.53
C ILE A 6 5.97 -4.14 3.12
N VAL A 7 6.66 -3.17 2.52
CA VAL A 7 6.58 -1.76 2.90
C VAL A 7 5.93 -0.95 1.79
N SER A 8 4.93 -0.13 2.13
CA SER A 8 4.19 0.69 1.19
C SER A 8 4.10 2.16 1.56
N VAL A 9 4.15 3.02 0.54
CA VAL A 9 4.02 4.49 0.69
C VAL A 9 2.86 4.98 -0.17
N SER A 10 1.93 5.74 0.43
CA SER A 10 0.76 6.32 -0.25
C SER A 10 0.73 7.85 -0.17
N GLY A 11 -0.20 8.51 -0.87
CA GLY A 11 -0.36 9.97 -0.80
C GLY A 11 0.85 10.74 -1.34
N ILE A 12 1.54 10.18 -2.33
CA ILE A 12 2.73 10.76 -2.97
C ILE A 12 2.30 11.81 -3.99
N GLY A 13 2.73 13.05 -3.80
CA GLY A 13 2.58 14.10 -4.80
C GLY A 13 3.62 15.19 -4.63
N ALA A 14 3.51 16.29 -5.38
CA ALA A 14 4.51 17.36 -5.45
C ALA A 14 5.08 17.80 -4.09
N ARG A 15 4.24 17.89 -3.05
CA ARG A 15 4.64 18.35 -1.70
C ARG A 15 5.24 17.26 -0.81
N SER A 16 5.03 15.99 -1.11
CA SER A 16 5.46 14.84 -0.28
C SER A 16 6.46 13.93 -0.98
N ARG A 17 6.72 14.14 -2.28
CA ARG A 17 7.65 13.35 -3.11
C ARG A 17 9.06 13.32 -2.51
N ALA A 18 9.58 14.46 -2.06
CA ALA A 18 10.93 14.54 -1.51
C ALA A 18 11.09 13.70 -0.23
N ASP A 19 10.11 13.75 0.67
CA ASP A 19 10.13 12.94 1.90
C ASP A 19 9.97 11.44 1.57
N ALA A 20 9.12 11.10 0.59
CA ALA A 20 8.98 9.73 0.10
C ALA A 20 10.27 9.20 -0.53
N GLU A 21 10.98 10.03 -1.30
CA GLU A 21 12.27 9.72 -1.91
C GLU A 21 13.35 9.47 -0.86
N ALA A 22 13.45 10.34 0.15
CA ALA A 22 14.39 10.17 1.27
C ALA A 22 14.10 8.90 2.07
N PHE A 23 12.83 8.60 2.33
CA PHE A 23 12.44 7.35 3.00
C PHE A 23 12.74 6.12 2.14
N CYS A 24 12.51 6.18 0.83
CA CYS A 24 12.86 5.10 -0.09
C CYS A 24 14.37 4.81 -0.08
N ALA A 25 15.22 5.84 -0.05
CA ALA A 25 16.67 5.64 0.06
C ALA A 25 17.08 4.90 1.35
N GLN A 26 16.36 5.14 2.46
CA GLN A 26 16.56 4.40 3.72
C GLN A 26 16.12 2.93 3.63
N LEU A 27 15.11 2.62 2.81
CA LEU A 27 14.71 1.24 2.53
C LEU A 27 15.69 0.56 1.58
N ASP A 28 16.19 1.29 0.59
CA ASP A 28 17.16 0.78 -0.38
C ASP A 28 18.48 0.37 0.31
N SER A 29 18.96 1.15 1.29
CA SER A 29 20.13 0.79 2.10
C SER A 29 19.94 -0.49 2.94
N ARG A 30 18.69 -0.90 3.15
CA ARG A 30 18.29 -2.15 3.82
C ARG A 30 17.91 -3.26 2.84
N ALA A 31 18.08 -3.03 1.54
CA ALA A 31 17.62 -3.92 0.47
C ALA A 31 16.11 -4.28 0.55
N VAL A 32 15.28 -3.33 1.02
CA VAL A 32 13.82 -3.51 1.12
C VAL A 32 13.13 -2.85 -0.08
N PRO A 33 12.58 -3.63 -1.03
CA PRO A 33 11.86 -3.05 -2.16
C PRO A 33 10.53 -2.44 -1.70
N VAL A 34 10.19 -1.27 -2.25
CA VAL A 34 8.98 -0.53 -1.87
C VAL A 34 7.80 -0.82 -2.79
N SER A 35 6.58 -0.74 -2.25
CA SER A 35 5.35 -0.65 -3.03
C SER A 35 4.77 0.77 -2.95
N LEU A 36 4.69 1.47 -4.08
CA LEU A 36 4.18 2.84 -4.16
C LEU A 36 2.69 2.80 -4.52
N LEU A 37 1.87 3.32 -3.62
CA LEU A 37 0.42 3.38 -3.73
C LEU A 37 0.06 4.71 -4.38
N VAL A 38 -0.23 4.64 -5.67
CA VAL A 38 -0.38 5.81 -6.55
C VAL A 38 -1.85 6.07 -6.82
N ALA A 39 -2.31 7.27 -6.49
CA ALA A 39 -3.63 7.76 -6.84
C ALA A 39 -3.49 8.84 -7.94
N PRO A 40 -4.31 8.80 -9.01
CA PRO A 40 -4.33 9.86 -10.02
C PRO A 40 -4.63 11.25 -9.46
N ARG A 41 -5.44 11.33 -8.40
CA ARG A 41 -5.81 12.59 -7.72
C ARG A 41 -5.61 12.49 -6.22
N LEU A 42 -5.14 13.58 -5.63
CA LEU A 42 -4.94 13.74 -4.18
C LEU A 42 -5.49 15.09 -3.74
N GLY A 43 -6.28 15.16 -2.66
CA GLY A 43 -6.87 16.44 -2.27
C GLY A 43 -7.73 17.09 -3.38
N ALA A 44 -8.21 18.31 -3.15
CA ALA A 44 -9.14 18.95 -4.09
C ALA A 44 -8.51 19.22 -5.47
N ASP A 45 -7.23 19.64 -5.49
CA ASP A 45 -6.65 20.28 -6.67
C ASP A 45 -5.46 19.53 -7.28
N TYR A 46 -4.86 18.55 -6.58
CA TYR A 46 -3.69 17.85 -7.11
C TYR A 46 -4.09 16.74 -8.09
N ARG A 47 -3.39 16.71 -9.22
CA ARG A 47 -3.50 15.69 -10.25
C ARG A 47 -2.11 15.24 -10.67
N LEU A 48 -1.91 13.92 -10.72
CA LEU A 48 -0.64 13.33 -11.07
C LEU A 48 -0.23 13.63 -12.53
N ASP A 49 -1.21 13.72 -13.43
CA ASP A 49 -1.01 14.06 -14.85
C ASP A 49 -0.49 15.49 -15.08
N ARG A 50 -0.48 16.35 -14.04
CA ARG A 50 0.06 17.71 -14.06
C ARG A 50 1.34 17.85 -13.24
N ASP A 51 1.92 16.74 -12.79
CA ASP A 51 3.13 16.70 -11.96
C ASP A 51 4.19 15.78 -12.59
N PRO A 52 4.84 16.23 -13.68
CA PRO A 52 5.81 15.41 -14.40
C PRO A 52 6.97 14.95 -13.51
N ARG A 53 7.39 15.76 -12.53
CA ARG A 53 8.47 15.38 -11.59
C ARG A 53 8.10 14.16 -10.74
N THR A 54 6.87 14.08 -10.27
CA THR A 54 6.41 12.89 -9.52
C THR A 54 6.24 11.70 -10.45
N VAL A 55 5.75 11.90 -11.68
CA VAL A 55 5.62 10.83 -12.69
C VAL A 55 6.97 10.23 -13.07
N ASP A 56 7.97 11.08 -13.34
CA ASP A 56 9.33 10.66 -13.69
C ASP A 56 9.96 9.86 -12.54
N TRP A 57 9.81 10.36 -11.30
CA TRP A 57 10.29 9.65 -10.11
C TRP A 57 9.61 8.29 -9.94
N LEU A 58 8.28 8.20 -10.08
CA LEU A 58 7.55 6.92 -10.02
C LEU A 58 7.99 5.96 -11.13
N THR A 59 8.24 6.48 -12.33
CA THR A 59 8.69 5.71 -13.49
C THR A 59 10.08 5.12 -13.23
N GLN A 60 11.00 5.94 -12.72
CA GLN A 60 12.34 5.48 -12.33
C GLN A 60 12.27 4.43 -11.22
N ARG A 61 11.52 4.69 -10.14
CA ARG A 61 11.36 3.72 -9.05
C ARG A 61 10.80 2.39 -9.55
N ARG A 62 9.88 2.40 -10.50
CA ARG A 62 9.37 1.16 -11.13
C ARG A 62 10.47 0.44 -11.92
N ALA A 63 11.27 1.16 -12.69
CA ALA A 63 12.41 0.59 -13.42
C ALA A 63 13.43 -0.06 -12.46
N ASP A 64 13.61 0.54 -11.28
CA ASP A 64 14.46 0.02 -10.20
C ASP A 64 13.80 -1.14 -9.41
N GLY A 65 12.60 -1.55 -9.80
CA GLY A 65 11.91 -2.71 -9.25
C GLY A 65 10.92 -2.42 -8.13
N ALA A 66 10.52 -1.17 -7.88
CA ALA A 66 9.38 -0.86 -7.02
C ALA A 66 8.07 -1.35 -7.65
N ALA A 67 7.11 -1.75 -6.81
CA ALA A 67 5.76 -2.04 -7.29
C ALA A 67 4.95 -0.76 -7.37
N ILE A 68 4.29 -0.51 -8.50
CA ILE A 68 3.22 0.49 -8.60
C ILE A 68 1.88 -0.20 -8.28
N VAL A 69 1.13 0.33 -7.32
CA VAL A 69 -0.18 -0.18 -6.91
C VAL A 69 -1.18 0.94 -7.07
N LEU A 70 -2.30 0.69 -7.76
CA LEU A 70 -3.35 1.69 -7.89
C LEU A 70 -4.00 1.89 -6.52
N HIS A 71 -4.04 3.15 -6.06
CA HIS A 71 -4.57 3.54 -4.77
C HIS A 71 -5.83 4.41 -4.89
N GLY A 72 -6.83 3.88 -5.61
CA GLY A 72 -8.07 4.59 -5.91
C GLY A 72 -7.95 5.64 -7.01
N PHE A 73 -9.01 6.43 -7.24
CA PHE A 73 -9.02 7.47 -8.26
C PHE A 73 -8.83 8.86 -7.63
N ASP A 74 -9.56 9.13 -6.55
CA ASP A 74 -9.55 10.40 -5.84
C ASP A 74 -9.45 10.17 -4.32
N GLU A 75 -8.22 10.24 -3.79
CA GLU A 75 -7.98 10.10 -2.36
C GLU A 75 -8.65 11.26 -1.58
N ALA A 76 -8.97 12.40 -2.21
CA ALA A 76 -9.65 13.54 -1.58
C ALA A 76 -11.13 13.30 -1.32
N ALA A 77 -11.77 12.43 -2.09
CA ALA A 77 -13.18 12.09 -1.93
C ALA A 77 -13.46 11.37 -0.59
N THR A 78 -12.41 10.98 0.14
CA THR A 78 -12.47 10.30 1.44
C THR A 78 -12.89 11.19 2.63
N LYS A 79 -13.40 12.41 2.39
CA LYS A 79 -13.81 13.38 3.43
C LYS A 79 -14.96 12.95 4.37
N LYS A 80 -15.46 11.71 4.32
CA LYS A 80 -16.55 11.22 5.19
C LYS A 80 -16.31 9.81 5.72
N ARG A 81 -15.49 9.63 6.77
CA ARG A 81 -15.38 8.40 7.62
C ARG A 81 -15.18 7.02 6.93
N ARG A 82 -15.23 6.92 5.60
CA ARG A 82 -15.22 5.71 4.77
C ARG A 82 -14.46 6.04 3.48
N GLY A 83 -13.56 5.13 3.08
CA GLY A 83 -12.74 5.29 1.88
C GLY A 83 -13.57 5.32 0.60
N GLU A 84 -13.01 5.86 -0.49
CA GLU A 84 -13.69 6.07 -1.78
C GLU A 84 -14.47 4.83 -2.24
N PHE A 85 -13.87 3.65 -2.12
CA PHE A 85 -14.42 2.38 -2.59
C PHE A 85 -15.18 1.58 -1.53
N ALA A 86 -15.28 2.08 -0.28
CA ALA A 86 -15.82 1.30 0.82
C ALA A 86 -17.33 1.02 0.70
N THR A 87 -18.07 1.86 -0.02
CA THR A 87 -19.54 1.76 -0.13
C THR A 87 -20.06 1.84 -1.56
N LEU A 88 -19.18 1.88 -2.57
CA LEU A 88 -19.62 2.11 -3.95
C LEU A 88 -20.38 0.91 -4.52
N PRO A 89 -21.50 1.15 -5.24
CA PRO A 89 -22.08 0.16 -6.13
C PRO A 89 -21.09 -0.29 -7.22
N ALA A 90 -21.28 -1.49 -7.76
CA ALA A 90 -20.36 -2.07 -8.74
C ALA A 90 -20.17 -1.19 -10.00
N HIS A 91 -21.25 -0.56 -10.49
CA HIS A 91 -21.19 0.30 -11.68
C HIS A 91 -20.33 1.55 -11.42
N GLU A 92 -20.52 2.21 -10.29
CA GLU A 92 -19.74 3.38 -9.89
C GLU A 92 -18.27 3.05 -9.61
N ALA A 93 -18.02 1.90 -8.96
CA ALA A 93 -16.67 1.41 -8.74
C ALA A 93 -15.97 1.15 -10.08
N ASN A 94 -16.68 0.55 -11.05
CA ASN A 94 -16.17 0.29 -12.39
C ASN A 94 -15.75 1.57 -13.12
N LEU A 95 -16.57 2.62 -13.11
CA LEU A 95 -16.24 3.89 -13.76
C LEU A 95 -14.99 4.53 -13.16
N ARG A 96 -14.86 4.52 -11.83
CA ARG A 96 -13.68 5.07 -11.13
C ARG A 96 -12.42 4.26 -11.40
N LEU A 97 -12.51 2.93 -11.35
CA LEU A 97 -11.38 2.04 -11.66
C LEU A 97 -10.93 2.22 -13.11
N LEU A 98 -11.86 2.29 -14.07
CA LEU A 98 -11.55 2.50 -15.48
C LEU A 98 -10.87 3.85 -15.70
N GLY A 99 -11.41 4.92 -15.11
CA GLY A 99 -10.81 6.26 -15.19
C GLY A 99 -9.39 6.29 -14.60
N ALA A 100 -9.19 5.62 -13.46
CA ALA A 100 -7.89 5.54 -12.80
C ALA A 100 -6.87 4.73 -13.61
N ASP A 101 -7.25 3.55 -14.12
CA ASP A 101 -6.40 2.71 -14.98
C ASP A 101 -5.99 3.48 -16.23
N ARG A 102 -6.92 4.22 -16.87
CA ARG A 102 -6.63 5.04 -18.06
C ARG A 102 -5.63 6.16 -17.78
N VAL A 103 -5.74 6.85 -16.65
CA VAL A 103 -4.77 7.90 -16.29
C VAL A 103 -3.40 7.29 -16.05
N LEU A 104 -3.30 6.21 -15.27
CA LEU A 104 -2.00 5.56 -15.05
C LEU A 104 -1.43 4.94 -16.33
N GLU A 105 -2.26 4.40 -17.22
CA GLU A 105 -1.85 3.92 -18.53
C GLU A 105 -1.25 5.03 -19.39
N HIS A 106 -1.91 6.19 -19.47
CA HIS A 106 -1.39 7.34 -20.20
C HIS A 106 -0.04 7.83 -19.67
N LEU A 107 0.16 7.77 -18.36
CA LEU A 107 1.42 8.11 -17.69
C LEU A 107 2.46 7.00 -17.76
N GLY A 108 2.16 5.88 -18.43
CA GLY A 108 3.05 4.73 -18.51
C GLY A 108 3.19 3.97 -17.20
N LEU A 109 2.40 4.24 -16.17
CA LEU A 109 2.41 3.67 -14.81
C LEU A 109 1.36 2.56 -14.59
N ARG A 110 0.79 2.02 -15.68
CA ARG A 110 -0.25 0.98 -15.62
C ARG A 110 0.13 -0.18 -14.69
N THR A 111 -0.83 -0.66 -13.90
CA THR A 111 -0.63 -1.76 -12.95
C THR A 111 -1.87 -2.64 -12.86
N ARG A 112 -1.68 -3.86 -12.34
CA ARG A 112 -2.75 -4.84 -12.07
C ARG A 112 -2.95 -5.09 -10.57
N LEU A 113 -2.29 -4.30 -9.74
CA LEU A 113 -2.35 -4.36 -8.28
C LEU A 113 -3.22 -3.21 -7.79
N PHE A 114 -4.11 -3.49 -6.85
CA PHE A 114 -5.02 -2.50 -6.28
C PHE A 114 -5.02 -2.52 -4.75
N ALA A 115 -5.03 -1.35 -4.14
CA ALA A 115 -5.30 -1.15 -2.72
C ALA A 115 -6.25 0.04 -2.59
N ALA A 116 -7.41 -0.09 -1.95
CA ALA A 116 -8.29 1.07 -1.79
C ALA A 116 -7.73 2.09 -0.79
N PRO A 117 -7.94 3.40 -1.01
CA PRO A 117 -7.79 4.41 0.04
C PRO A 117 -8.56 4.01 1.29
N GLY A 118 -7.92 4.03 2.46
CA GLY A 118 -8.52 3.57 3.71
C GLY A 118 -8.76 2.05 3.79
N TRP A 119 -8.15 1.26 2.89
CA TRP A 119 -8.03 -0.21 2.95
C TRP A 119 -9.33 -1.00 2.92
N THR A 120 -10.44 -0.35 2.58
CA THR A 120 -11.79 -0.93 2.59
C THR A 120 -12.40 -0.85 1.20
N VAL A 121 -12.98 -1.97 0.76
CA VAL A 121 -13.65 -2.11 -0.53
C VAL A 121 -15.05 -2.67 -0.33
N SER A 122 -16.01 -2.20 -1.11
CA SER A 122 -17.35 -2.77 -1.18
C SER A 122 -17.32 -4.11 -1.96
N PRO A 123 -18.32 -4.99 -1.76
CA PRO A 123 -18.49 -6.18 -2.60
C PRO A 123 -18.56 -5.84 -4.09
N GLY A 124 -19.22 -4.73 -4.44
CA GLY A 124 -19.28 -4.25 -5.82
C GLY A 124 -17.91 -3.87 -6.40
N THR A 125 -17.02 -3.30 -5.58
CA THR A 125 -15.65 -3.01 -5.99
C THR A 125 -14.85 -4.29 -6.22
N VAL A 126 -14.97 -5.28 -5.33
CA VAL A 126 -14.31 -6.59 -5.49
C VAL A 126 -14.73 -7.25 -6.82
N LEU A 127 -16.02 -7.20 -7.16
CA LEU A 127 -16.53 -7.71 -8.44
C LEU A 127 -16.06 -6.90 -9.66
N ALA A 128 -15.84 -5.59 -9.51
CA ALA A 128 -15.40 -4.72 -10.59
C ALA A 128 -13.90 -4.84 -10.89
N LEU A 129 -13.07 -5.22 -9.91
CA LEU A 129 -11.62 -5.27 -10.07
C LEU A 129 -11.16 -6.21 -11.21
N PRO A 130 -11.56 -7.50 -11.26
CA PRO A 130 -11.15 -8.40 -12.36
C PRO A 130 -11.61 -7.92 -13.73
N ARG A 131 -12.80 -7.30 -13.80
CA ARG A 131 -13.39 -6.75 -15.04
C ARG A 131 -12.55 -5.60 -15.61
N ASN A 132 -11.87 -4.85 -14.75
CA ASN A 132 -10.93 -3.80 -15.14
C ASN A 132 -9.48 -4.31 -15.26
N GLY A 133 -9.29 -5.63 -15.24
CA GLY A 133 -8.00 -6.27 -15.43
C GLY A 133 -7.14 -6.37 -14.16
N PHE A 134 -7.60 -5.91 -12.99
CA PHE A 134 -6.84 -6.10 -11.75
C PHE A 134 -6.74 -7.59 -11.41
N ARG A 135 -5.64 -7.94 -10.76
CA ARG A 135 -5.23 -9.32 -10.47
C ARG A 135 -4.95 -9.53 -8.99
N LEU A 136 -4.63 -8.47 -8.26
CA LEU A 136 -4.38 -8.52 -6.83
C LEU A 136 -5.10 -7.38 -6.11
N LEU A 137 -5.77 -7.73 -5.02
CA LEU A 137 -6.36 -6.79 -4.05
C LEU A 137 -5.59 -6.86 -2.72
N ALA A 138 -4.92 -5.77 -2.37
CA ALA A 138 -4.32 -5.57 -1.06
C ALA A 138 -5.33 -4.83 -0.15
N GLY A 139 -6.05 -5.60 0.68
CA GLY A 139 -7.02 -5.09 1.65
C GLY A 139 -6.43 -4.87 3.04
N LEU A 140 -7.24 -4.40 3.98
CA LEU A 140 -6.82 -4.13 5.38
C LEU A 140 -6.31 -5.38 6.09
N HIS A 141 -6.97 -6.52 5.90
CA HIS A 141 -6.69 -7.78 6.61
C HIS A 141 -6.12 -8.87 5.72
N THR A 142 -6.16 -8.67 4.40
CA THR A 142 -5.90 -9.72 3.42
C THR A 142 -5.14 -9.21 2.20
N VAL A 143 -4.45 -10.12 1.52
CA VAL A 143 -3.97 -9.96 0.15
C VAL A 143 -4.63 -11.06 -0.67
N THR A 144 -5.44 -10.66 -1.66
CA THR A 144 -6.27 -11.57 -2.45
C THR A 144 -5.77 -11.61 -3.88
N ASP A 145 -5.41 -12.80 -4.37
CA ASP A 145 -5.25 -13.09 -5.78
C ASP A 145 -6.64 -13.23 -6.40
N LEU A 146 -7.00 -12.30 -7.26
CA LEU A 146 -8.33 -12.21 -7.87
C LEU A 146 -8.53 -13.18 -9.04
N VAL A 147 -7.46 -13.84 -9.51
CA VAL A 147 -7.54 -14.83 -10.59
C VAL A 147 -7.63 -16.24 -10.02
N LEU A 148 -6.80 -16.54 -9.03
CA LEU A 148 -6.75 -17.86 -8.39
C LEU A 148 -7.72 -18.00 -7.21
N ASP A 149 -8.42 -16.91 -6.85
CA ASP A 149 -9.28 -16.81 -5.67
C ASP A 149 -8.57 -17.22 -4.37
N HIS A 150 -7.26 -16.95 -4.30
CA HIS A 150 -6.42 -17.29 -3.16
C HIS A 150 -6.23 -16.07 -2.27
N THR A 151 -6.55 -16.21 -0.99
CA THR A 151 -6.45 -15.13 0.00
C THR A 151 -5.46 -15.47 1.09
N VAL A 152 -4.47 -14.60 1.27
CA VAL A 152 -3.55 -14.64 2.40
C VAL A 152 -4.02 -13.66 3.47
N ARG A 153 -4.20 -14.11 4.72
CA ARG A 153 -4.47 -13.18 5.83
C ARG A 153 -3.19 -12.55 6.31
N ALA A 154 -3.12 -11.24 6.17
CA ALA A 154 -2.00 -10.43 6.57
C ALA A 154 -2.53 -9.02 6.80
N ARG A 155 -2.65 -8.61 8.06
CA ARG A 155 -3.13 -7.26 8.38
C ARG A 155 -2.05 -6.23 8.03
N VAL A 156 -2.44 -5.16 7.32
CA VAL A 156 -1.58 -3.98 7.17
C VAL A 156 -1.65 -3.12 8.43
N VAL A 157 -0.47 -2.69 8.86
CA VAL A 157 -0.26 -1.77 9.98
C VAL A 157 0.43 -0.54 9.42
N GLY A 158 0.11 0.65 9.90
CA GLY A 158 0.68 1.83 9.27
C GLY A 158 0.49 3.13 10.03
N ILE A 159 1.01 4.21 9.46
CA ILE A 159 0.97 5.57 10.03
C ILE A 159 0.42 6.54 8.97
N GLY A 160 -0.65 7.27 9.29
CA GLY A 160 -1.36 8.12 8.34
C GLY A 160 -2.13 7.35 7.26
N ALA A 161 -2.67 8.05 6.26
CA ALA A 161 -3.41 7.45 5.12
C ALA A 161 -4.46 6.39 5.51
N GLY A 162 -5.25 6.68 6.55
CA GLY A 162 -6.24 5.76 7.13
C GLY A 162 -5.84 5.19 8.50
N PHE A 163 -4.61 5.43 8.96
CA PHE A 163 -4.12 5.08 10.30
C PHE A 163 -3.89 6.31 11.19
N LEU A 164 -3.77 6.06 12.50
CA LEU A 164 -3.41 7.07 13.50
C LEU A 164 -1.95 7.53 13.32
N THR A 165 -1.59 8.65 13.95
CA THR A 165 -0.26 9.28 13.84
C THR A 165 0.32 9.69 15.20
N ALA A 166 -0.30 9.27 16.30
CA ALA A 166 0.14 9.64 17.65
C ALA A 166 1.41 8.88 18.06
N PRO A 167 2.29 9.43 18.93
CA PRO A 167 3.53 8.76 19.33
C PRO A 167 3.35 7.35 19.94
N TRP A 168 2.27 7.15 20.70
CA TRP A 168 1.94 5.82 21.24
C TRP A 168 1.55 4.83 20.14
N TRP A 169 0.97 5.31 19.04
CA TRP A 169 0.61 4.49 17.88
C TRP A 169 1.85 4.04 17.12
N CYS A 170 2.84 4.92 16.95
CA CYS A 170 4.15 4.56 16.39
C CYS A 170 4.78 3.36 17.12
N ARG A 171 4.76 3.38 18.46
CA ARG A 171 5.22 2.23 19.27
C ARG A 171 4.40 0.97 19.03
N MET A 172 3.08 1.11 18.88
CA MET A 172 2.22 -0.03 18.57
C MET A 172 2.57 -0.65 17.21
N VAL A 173 2.91 0.16 16.20
CA VAL A 173 3.27 -0.30 14.85
C VAL A 173 4.49 -1.22 14.94
N VAL A 174 5.53 -0.81 15.67
CA VAL A 174 6.73 -1.64 15.91
C VAL A 174 6.35 -2.93 16.63
N ALA A 175 5.66 -2.84 17.77
CA ALA A 175 5.29 -4.02 18.58
C ALA A 175 4.39 -5.02 17.82
N THR A 176 3.53 -4.53 16.94
CA THR A 176 2.67 -5.38 16.11
C THR A 176 3.45 -6.07 15.00
N SER A 177 4.41 -5.35 14.40
CA SER A 177 5.28 -5.89 13.36
C SER A 177 6.16 -7.01 13.93
N GLU A 178 6.75 -6.80 15.10
CA GLU A 178 7.51 -7.81 15.85
C GLU A 178 6.69 -9.07 16.09
N ARG A 179 5.46 -8.92 16.60
CA ARG A 179 4.57 -10.05 16.91
C ARG A 179 4.25 -10.89 15.66
N ILE A 180 4.04 -10.24 14.51
CA ILE A 180 3.78 -10.93 13.24
C ILE A 180 5.05 -11.61 12.74
N ALA A 181 6.19 -10.91 12.78
CA ALA A 181 7.48 -11.41 12.31
C ALA A 181 7.94 -12.64 13.11
N ARG A 182 7.85 -12.59 14.44
CA ARG A 182 8.18 -13.72 15.34
C ARG A 182 7.37 -14.98 15.07
N ARG A 183 6.15 -14.84 14.52
CA ARG A 183 5.28 -15.96 14.14
C ARG A 183 5.51 -16.44 12.70
N GLY A 184 6.48 -15.87 11.98
CA GLY A 184 6.75 -16.18 10.58
C GLY A 184 5.65 -15.69 9.62
N GLY A 185 4.86 -14.69 10.02
CA GLY A 185 3.78 -14.14 9.20
C GLY A 185 4.26 -13.10 8.18
N MET A 186 3.31 -12.59 7.38
CA MET A 186 3.54 -11.46 6.48
C MET A 186 3.32 -10.12 7.20
N VAL A 187 4.40 -9.40 7.46
CA VAL A 187 4.40 -8.03 7.97
C VAL A 187 4.11 -7.08 6.81
N ARG A 188 3.00 -6.34 6.88
CA ARG A 188 2.62 -5.32 5.90
C ARG A 188 2.64 -3.96 6.57
N LEU A 189 3.62 -3.12 6.23
CA LEU A 189 3.80 -1.78 6.75
C LEU A 189 3.34 -0.75 5.72
N SER A 190 2.56 0.25 6.13
CA SER A 190 2.18 1.36 5.25
C SER A 190 2.37 2.73 5.89
N VAL A 191 2.85 3.70 5.14
CA VAL A 191 2.98 5.08 5.60
C VAL A 191 2.44 6.06 4.56
N GLY A 192 1.65 7.03 4.99
CA GLY A 192 1.27 8.15 4.13
C GLY A 192 2.43 9.12 4.00
N ALA A 193 2.78 9.52 2.79
CA ALA A 193 3.99 10.32 2.51
C ALA A 193 4.03 11.66 3.28
N ARG A 194 2.87 12.26 3.59
CA ARG A 194 2.79 13.46 4.45
C ARG A 194 3.31 13.27 5.88
N GLN A 195 3.38 12.04 6.36
CA GLN A 195 3.91 11.71 7.69
C GLN A 195 5.43 11.52 7.66
N LEU A 196 6.05 11.40 6.49
CA LEU A 196 7.50 11.20 6.37
C LEU A 196 8.32 12.45 6.67
N SER A 197 7.69 13.62 6.74
CA SER A 197 8.30 14.84 7.28
C SER A 197 8.42 14.82 8.82
N ASN A 198 7.75 13.88 9.51
CA ASN A 198 7.84 13.70 10.95
C ASN A 198 8.92 12.65 11.29
N PRO A 199 10.04 13.04 11.93
CA PRO A 199 11.12 12.11 12.26
C PRO A 199 10.67 10.93 13.13
N GLY A 200 9.68 11.12 14.02
CA GLY A 200 9.16 10.04 14.86
C GLY A 200 8.36 8.98 14.10
N ALA A 201 7.68 9.38 13.01
CA ALA A 201 7.00 8.43 12.13
C ALA A 201 8.01 7.67 11.27
N VAL A 202 9.04 8.36 10.74
CA VAL A 202 10.14 7.74 9.98
C VAL A 202 10.87 6.72 10.85
N ALA A 203 11.30 7.11 12.06
CA ALA A 203 12.00 6.24 12.99
C ALA A 203 11.17 4.98 13.29
N ALA A 204 9.89 5.12 13.64
CA ALA A 204 9.05 3.97 13.94
C ALA A 204 8.83 3.03 12.74
N MET A 205 8.76 3.57 11.52
CA MET A 205 8.68 2.73 10.31
C MET A 205 9.98 1.97 10.07
N LEU A 206 11.13 2.62 10.25
CA LEU A 206 12.44 1.98 10.10
C LEU A 206 12.68 0.95 11.21
N ASP A 207 12.33 1.25 12.45
CA ASP A 207 12.40 0.31 13.58
C ASP A 207 11.54 -0.93 13.32
N ALA A 208 10.33 -0.75 12.79
CA ALA A 208 9.46 -1.88 12.43
C ALA A 208 10.02 -2.72 11.27
N VAL A 209 10.67 -2.07 10.29
CA VAL A 209 11.40 -2.75 9.21
C VAL A 209 12.56 -3.56 9.78
N ASP A 210 13.45 -2.91 10.54
CA ASP A 210 14.66 -3.52 11.10
C ASP A 210 14.30 -4.67 12.05
N THR A 211 13.22 -4.53 12.84
CA THR A 211 12.68 -5.60 13.68
C THR A 211 12.19 -6.80 12.84
N ALA A 212 11.44 -6.57 11.76
CA ALA A 212 10.98 -7.65 10.91
C ALA A 212 12.14 -8.38 10.21
N LEU A 213 13.14 -7.63 9.74
CA LEU A 213 14.37 -8.17 9.17
C LEU A 213 15.16 -8.99 10.19
N GLY A 214 15.29 -8.51 11.44
CA GLY A 214 15.95 -9.21 12.53
C GLY A 214 15.30 -10.55 12.89
N HIS A 215 13.98 -10.67 12.70
CA HIS A 215 13.25 -11.94 12.80
C HIS A 215 13.28 -12.79 11.52
N GLY A 216 14.09 -12.40 10.54
CA GLY A 216 14.33 -13.12 9.30
C GLY A 216 13.27 -12.90 8.23
N CYS A 217 12.34 -11.95 8.36
CA CYS A 217 11.36 -11.72 7.30
C CYS A 217 12.05 -11.36 5.98
N ARG A 218 11.66 -12.03 4.89
CA ARG A 218 12.16 -11.74 3.54
C ARG A 218 11.50 -10.47 2.99
N PRO A 219 12.29 -9.46 2.58
CA PRO A 219 11.74 -8.28 1.92
C PRO A 219 11.03 -8.64 0.62
N ALA A 220 9.85 -8.06 0.41
CA ALA A 220 9.03 -8.25 -0.76
C ALA A 220 8.24 -6.96 -1.09
N ARG A 221 7.74 -6.90 -2.31
CA ARG A 221 6.78 -5.89 -2.77
C ARG A 221 5.45 -6.58 -3.08
N TYR A 222 4.36 -5.82 -3.16
CA TYR A 222 3.15 -6.38 -3.75
C TYR A 222 3.45 -6.81 -5.19
N ARG A 223 3.10 -8.05 -5.52
CA ARG A 223 3.25 -8.63 -6.85
C ARG A 223 2.16 -9.67 -7.07
N TRP A 224 1.83 -9.89 -8.34
CA TRP A 224 0.95 -10.98 -8.76
C TRP A 224 1.71 -11.92 -9.71
N PRO A 225 1.60 -13.25 -9.56
CA PRO A 225 0.83 -13.96 -8.52
C PRO A 225 1.42 -13.76 -7.11
N VAL A 226 0.59 -13.91 -6.09
CA VAL A 226 1.05 -13.88 -4.68
C VAL A 226 1.99 -15.07 -4.48
N ALA A 227 3.15 -14.85 -3.85
CA ALA A 227 4.12 -15.92 -3.63
C ALA A 227 3.49 -17.06 -2.81
N ALA A 228 3.60 -18.29 -3.30
CA ALA A 228 3.00 -19.49 -2.69
C ALA A 228 3.55 -19.79 -1.27
N ASP A 229 4.71 -19.23 -0.92
CA ASP A 229 5.44 -19.53 0.30
C ASP A 229 4.85 -18.88 1.57
N VAL A 230 3.76 -18.12 1.46
CA VAL A 230 3.14 -17.41 2.58
C VAL A 230 2.06 -18.27 3.21
N ALA A 231 2.42 -18.98 4.28
CA ALA A 231 1.44 -19.72 5.07
C ALA A 231 0.41 -18.76 5.71
N ASP A 232 -0.86 -19.17 5.70
CA ASP A 232 -1.98 -18.46 6.32
C ASP A 232 -1.91 -18.61 7.87
N VAL A 233 -1.09 -17.79 8.52
CA VAL A 233 -0.95 -17.81 9.99
C VAL A 233 -2.09 -17.00 10.62
N GLY A 234 -3.30 -17.53 10.60
CA GLY A 234 -4.45 -16.90 11.25
C GLY A 234 -5.32 -17.86 12.06
N SER A 235 -5.04 -18.01 13.34
CA SER A 235 -5.99 -18.63 14.27
C SER A 235 -5.78 -18.14 15.70
N GLY A 236 -5.61 -16.83 15.91
CA GLY A 236 -5.48 -16.31 17.28
C GLY A 236 -5.39 -14.80 17.45
N LEU A 237 -6.18 -14.01 16.72
CA LEU A 237 -6.26 -12.56 16.93
C LEU A 237 -7.73 -12.10 16.95
N SER A 238 -8.42 -12.44 18.04
CA SER A 238 -9.53 -11.68 18.57
C SER A 238 -9.09 -11.13 19.93
N ALA A 239 -8.79 -9.84 19.99
CA ALA A 239 -8.84 -8.91 21.12
C ALA A 239 -8.08 -7.63 20.74
#